data_AF-A0AA42TCU4-F1
#
_entry.id   AF-A0AA42TCU4-F1
#
_cell.length_a   1.000
_cell.length_b   1.000
_cell.length_c   1.000
_cell.angle_alpha   90.00
_cell.angle_beta   90.00
_cell.angle_gamma   90.00
#
_symmetry.space_group_name_H-M   'P 1'
#
loop_
_entity.id
_entity.type
_entity.pdbx_description
1 polymer ?
#
loop_
_entity_poly.entity_id
_entity_poly.type
_entity_poly.pdbx_seq_one_letter_code
_entity_poly.pdbx_strand_id
1 'polypeptide(L)'
;MSARRHQVMHVRRKITGRPLVIAKDARTVRELLRRHLREEGMRLMDLAPAWGRSSHTVYSLFAVNRPLAPEHLEASIQALGLDEFDANELRLQGAREAGWQIDPNFLLEKRA
;
A
#
# COMPACT_ATOMS: atom_id res chain seq x y z
N MET A 1 0.91 -35.16 -1.50
CA MET A 1 1.61 -33.85 -1.46
C MET A 1 0.97 -33.02 -0.35
N SER A 2 1.71 -32.77 0.73
CA SER A 2 1.20 -32.19 1.98
C SER A 2 1.32 -30.67 1.97
N ALA A 3 0.21 -29.96 2.14
CA ALA A 3 0.16 -28.51 2.24
C ALA A 3 0.63 -28.05 3.63
N ARG A 4 1.81 -27.43 3.71
CA ARG A 4 2.31 -26.80 4.95
C ARG A 4 1.47 -25.57 5.26
N ARG A 5 0.57 -25.68 6.25
CA ARG A 5 -0.02 -24.52 6.93
C ARG A 5 1.07 -23.84 7.75
N HIS A 6 1.57 -22.71 7.26
CA HIS A 6 2.45 -21.84 8.03
C HIS A 6 1.62 -21.13 9.11
N GLN A 7 1.78 -21.53 10.38
CA GLN A 7 1.28 -20.75 11.51
C GLN A 7 2.25 -19.59 11.78
N VAL A 8 1.72 -18.37 11.84
CA VAL A 8 2.52 -17.15 12.02
C VAL A 8 2.48 -16.71 13.49
N MET A 9 3.62 -16.88 14.17
CA MET A 9 3.86 -16.39 15.53
C MET A 9 4.04 -14.85 15.50
N HIS A 10 3.22 -14.14 16.26
CA HIS A 10 3.29 -12.68 16.37
C HIS A 10 4.21 -12.28 17.53
N VAL A 11 5.37 -11.70 17.23
CA VAL A 11 6.23 -11.07 18.25
C VAL A 11 5.74 -9.65 18.50
N ARG A 12 5.12 -9.40 19.66
CA ARG A 12 4.68 -8.06 20.10
C ARG A 12 5.74 -7.43 21.00
N ARG A 13 6.57 -6.52 20.47
CA ARG A 13 7.30 -5.54 21.30
C ARG A 13 6.48 -4.26 21.40
N LYS A 14 6.17 -3.83 22.63
CA LYS A 14 5.54 -2.53 22.91
C LYS A 14 6.63 -1.48 23.08
N ILE A 15 6.74 -0.58 22.12
CA ILE A 15 7.37 0.74 22.26
C ILE A 15 6.22 1.72 22.02
N THR A 16 6.08 2.71 22.88
CA THR A 16 5.01 3.72 22.86
C THR A 16 4.87 4.36 21.47
N GLY A 17 3.77 4.05 20.80
CA GLY A 17 3.47 4.33 19.39
C GLY A 17 2.56 3.21 18.83
N ARG A 18 1.81 3.45 17.74
CA ARG A 18 1.03 2.37 17.07
C ARG A 18 1.99 1.20 16.82
N PRO A 19 1.61 -0.07 17.11
CA PRO A 19 2.50 -1.20 16.91
C PRO A 19 2.95 -1.24 15.45
N LEU A 20 4.26 -1.12 15.21
CA LEU A 20 4.85 -1.35 13.90
C LEU A 20 4.74 -2.84 13.58
N VAL A 21 3.63 -3.24 12.96
CA VAL A 21 3.46 -4.57 12.40
C VAL A 21 4.19 -4.58 11.05
N ILE A 22 5.49 -4.87 11.08
CA ILE A 22 6.27 -5.11 9.86
C ILE A 22 5.80 -6.46 9.29
N ALA A 23 4.86 -6.41 8.35
CA ALA A 23 4.50 -7.59 7.58
C ALA A 23 5.69 -7.99 6.69
N LYS A 24 6.22 -9.18 6.92
CA LYS A 24 7.18 -9.81 6.03
C LYS A 24 6.38 -10.61 5.00
N ASP A 25 6.03 -9.93 3.92
CA ASP A 25 5.64 -10.42 2.59
C ASP A 25 4.95 -9.25 1.88
N ALA A 26 5.32 -8.98 0.63
CA ALA A 26 4.96 -7.77 -0.10
C ALA A 26 3.44 -7.48 -0.02
N ARG A 27 3.06 -6.47 0.77
CA ARG A 27 1.71 -5.91 0.72
C ARG A 27 1.61 -5.14 -0.58
N THR A 28 0.81 -5.63 -1.51
CA THR A 28 0.65 -4.91 -2.78
C THR A 28 0.01 -3.54 -2.53
N VAL A 29 0.20 -2.57 -3.43
CA VAL A 29 -0.49 -1.27 -3.38
C VAL A 29 -1.99 -1.47 -3.18
N ARG A 30 -2.58 -2.46 -3.86
CA ARG A 30 -4.01 -2.78 -3.73
C ARG A 30 -4.39 -3.23 -2.33
N GLU A 31 -3.54 -3.99 -1.65
CA GLU A 31 -3.77 -4.41 -0.27
C GLU A 31 -3.62 -3.26 0.71
N LEU A 32 -2.64 -2.38 0.48
CA LEU A 32 -2.46 -1.15 1.26
C LEU A 32 -3.70 -0.25 1.12
N LEU A 33 -4.16 0.02 -0.11
CA LEU A 33 -5.36 0.80 -0.35
C LEU A 33 -6.61 0.15 0.27
N ARG A 34 -6.78 -1.18 0.16
CA ARG A 34 -7.89 -1.89 0.84
C ARG A 34 -7.80 -1.80 2.36
N ARG A 35 -6.60 -1.73 2.95
CA ARG A 35 -6.42 -1.50 4.38
C ARG A 35 -6.90 -0.09 4.74
N HIS A 36 -6.36 0.94 4.10
CA HIS A 36 -6.71 2.34 4.40
C HIS A 36 -8.20 2.63 4.18
N LEU A 37 -8.79 2.13 3.10
CA LEU A 37 -10.23 2.23 2.86
C LEU A 37 -11.05 1.64 4.01
N ARG A 38 -10.66 0.47 4.54
CA ARG A 38 -11.37 -0.15 5.67
C ARG A 38 -11.20 0.64 6.96
N GLU A 39 -10.03 1.23 7.19
CA GLU A 39 -9.74 2.05 8.37
C GLU A 39 -10.58 3.34 8.36
N GLU A 40 -10.78 3.95 7.20
CA GLU A 40 -11.63 5.14 7.00
C GLU A 40 -13.12 4.81 6.82
N GLY A 41 -13.51 3.53 6.87
CA GLY A 41 -14.91 3.11 6.65
C GLY A 41 -15.42 3.30 5.22
N MET A 42 -14.50 3.52 4.27
CA MET A 42 -14.78 3.73 2.86
C MET A 42 -14.81 2.42 2.07
N ARG A 43 -15.59 2.42 1.00
CA ARG A 43 -15.67 1.33 0.02
C ARG A 43 -14.70 1.59 -1.12
N LEU A 44 -14.35 0.53 -1.83
CA LEU A 44 -13.46 0.62 -3.00
C LEU A 44 -13.99 1.61 -4.06
N MET A 45 -15.29 1.62 -4.30
CA MET A 45 -15.92 2.51 -5.28
C MET A 45 -15.86 3.99 -4.90
N ASP A 46 -15.58 4.32 -3.64
CA ASP A 46 -15.52 5.70 -3.17
C ASP A 46 -14.24 6.41 -3.68
N LEU A 47 -13.28 5.66 -4.23
CA LEU A 47 -12.15 6.21 -4.98
C LEU A 47 -12.52 6.68 -6.39
N ALA A 48 -13.67 6.27 -6.92
CA ALA A 48 -14.05 6.57 -8.30
C ALA A 48 -14.12 8.09 -8.60
N PRO A 49 -14.70 8.94 -7.74
CA PRO A 49 -14.68 10.39 -7.94
C PRO A 49 -13.26 10.96 -7.93
N ALA A 50 -12.41 10.53 -7.00
CA ALA A 50 -11.02 11.00 -6.90
C ALA A 50 -10.21 10.62 -8.15
N TRP A 51 -10.50 9.46 -8.75
CA TRP A 51 -9.81 9.00 -9.95
C TRP A 51 -10.40 9.58 -11.25
N GLY A 52 -11.56 10.26 -11.18
CA GLY A 52 -12.31 10.70 -12.36
C GLY A 52 -12.76 9.52 -13.24
N ARG A 53 -13.05 8.36 -12.63
CA ARG A 53 -13.42 7.12 -13.33
C ARG A 53 -14.75 6.56 -12.81
N SER A 54 -15.29 5.57 -13.52
CA SER A 54 -16.46 4.83 -13.04
C SER A 54 -16.05 3.83 -11.94
N SER A 55 -16.98 3.49 -11.04
CA SER A 55 -16.77 2.45 -10.03
C SER A 55 -16.39 1.10 -10.65
N HIS A 56 -16.96 0.77 -11.82
CA HIS A 56 -16.60 -0.44 -12.56
C HIS A 56 -15.11 -0.45 -12.93
N THR A 57 -14.60 0.66 -13.47
CA THR A 57 -13.17 0.81 -13.81
C THR A 57 -12.28 0.62 -12.58
N VAL A 58 -12.67 1.15 -11.42
CA VAL A 58 -11.92 0.95 -10.17
C VAL A 58 -11.87 -0.54 -9.81
N TYR A 59 -13.00 -1.25 -9.86
CA TYR A 59 -13.04 -2.70 -9.63
C TYR A 59 -12.14 -3.46 -10.62
N SER A 60 -12.21 -3.13 -11.91
CA SER A 60 -11.37 -3.76 -12.93
C SER A 60 -9.89 -3.57 -12.63
N LEU A 61 -9.47 -2.35 -12.27
CA LEU A 61 -8.08 -2.05 -11.91
C LEU A 61 -7.61 -2.79 -10.66
N PHE A 62 -8.51 -3.08 -9.71
CA PHE A 62 -8.20 -3.86 -8.51
C PHE A 62 -8.21 -5.39 -8.72
N ALA A 63 -8.76 -5.87 -9.84
CA ALA A 63 -8.83 -7.29 -10.19
C ALA A 63 -7.66 -7.79 -11.04
N VAL A 64 -6.95 -6.89 -11.72
CA VAL A 64 -5.83 -7.23 -12.61
C VAL A 64 -4.47 -7.15 -11.89
N ASN A 65 -3.52 -8.00 -12.30
CA ASN A 65 -2.16 -7.98 -11.77
C ASN A 65 -1.24 -7.07 -12.61
N ARG A 66 -1.49 -5.76 -12.56
CA ARG A 66 -0.63 -4.72 -13.14
C ARG A 66 -0.36 -3.62 -12.11
N PRO A 67 0.75 -2.89 -12.17
CA PRO A 67 0.94 -1.72 -11.31
C PRO A 67 -0.18 -0.70 -11.50
N LEU A 68 -0.62 -0.07 -10.41
CA LEU A 68 -1.48 1.12 -10.51
C LEU A 68 -0.65 2.29 -11.02
N ALA A 69 -1.28 3.15 -11.81
CA ALA A 69 -0.60 4.35 -12.30
C ALA A 69 -0.34 5.34 -11.15
N PRO A 70 0.74 6.14 -11.20
CA PRO A 70 1.07 7.13 -10.17
C PRO A 70 -0.08 8.09 -9.87
N GLU A 71 -0.87 8.47 -10.87
CA GLU A 71 -1.99 9.40 -10.70
C GLU A 71 -3.10 8.80 -9.81
N HIS A 72 -3.33 7.48 -9.92
CA HIS A 72 -4.29 6.79 -9.05
C HIS A 72 -3.79 6.68 -7.61
N LEU A 73 -2.47 6.54 -7.42
CA LEU A 73 -1.83 6.52 -6.10
C LEU A 73 -2.00 7.89 -5.43
N GLU A 74 -1.59 8.97 -6.09
CA GLU A 74 -1.69 10.33 -5.55
C GLU A 74 -3.14 10.75 -5.29
N ALA A 75 -4.05 10.44 -6.21
CA ALA A 75 -5.47 10.71 -6.01
C ALA A 75 -6.04 9.95 -4.80
N SER A 76 -5.59 8.71 -4.55
CA SER A 76 -6.03 7.93 -3.38
C SER A 76 -5.43 8.48 -2.09
N ILE A 77 -4.16 8.89 -2.10
CA ILE A 77 -3.48 9.53 -0.96
C ILE A 77 -4.24 10.78 -0.53
N GLN A 78 -4.60 11.64 -1.49
CA GLN A 78 -5.37 12.85 -1.22
C GLN A 78 -6.79 12.54 -0.75
N ALA A 79 -7.49 11.61 -1.40
CA ALA A 79 -8.86 11.24 -1.04
C ALA A 79 -8.99 10.65 0.37
N LEU A 80 -7.98 9.89 0.80
CA LEU A 80 -7.92 9.27 2.11
C LEU A 80 -7.28 10.16 3.17
N GLY A 81 -6.77 11.34 2.79
CA GLY A 81 -6.08 12.25 3.73
C GLY A 81 -4.88 11.60 4.43
N LEU A 82 -4.16 10.72 3.73
CA LEU A 82 -3.05 9.97 4.34
C LEU A 82 -1.93 10.91 4.78
N ASP A 83 -1.34 10.59 5.92
CA ASP A 83 -0.14 11.29 6.38
C ASP A 83 1.07 10.99 5.48
N GLU A 84 2.15 11.72 5.69
CA GLU A 84 3.36 11.57 4.89
C GLU A 84 3.97 10.15 4.97
N PHE A 85 3.84 9.48 6.11
CA PHE A 85 4.38 8.13 6.29
C PHE A 85 3.61 7.11 5.45
N ASP A 86 2.29 7.10 5.56
CA ASP A 86 1.42 6.19 4.81
C ASP A 86 1.45 6.51 3.31
N ALA A 87 1.51 7.79 2.94
CA ALA A 87 1.66 8.22 1.55
C ALA A 87 2.98 7.72 0.95
N ASN A 88 4.09 7.83 1.69
CA ASN A 88 5.39 7.34 1.23
C ASN A 88 5.45 5.81 1.17
N GLU A 89 4.78 5.09 2.06
CA GLU A 89 4.63 3.63 1.98
C GLU A 89 3.97 3.25 0.64
N LEU A 90 2.85 3.90 0.29
CA LEU A 90 2.14 3.66 -0.97
C LEU A 90 2.97 3.98 -2.20
N ARG A 91 3.66 5.13 -2.22
CA ARG A 91 4.53 5.53 -3.35
C ARG A 91 5.68 4.56 -3.54
N LEU A 92 6.38 4.20 -2.46
CA LEU A 92 7.52 3.30 -2.51
C LEU A 92 7.09 1.91 -3.00
N GLN A 93 5.96 1.42 -2.51
CA GLN A 93 5.42 0.14 -2.93
C GLN A 93 4.94 0.18 -4.40
N GLY A 94 4.31 1.28 -4.83
CA GLY A 94 3.93 1.49 -6.22
C GLY A 94 5.12 1.53 -7.17
N ALA A 95 6.19 2.22 -6.80
CA ALA A 95 7.44 2.24 -7.55
C ALA A 95 8.06 0.83 -7.67
N ARG A 96 8.11 0.07 -6.56
CA ARG A 96 8.59 -1.32 -6.56
C ARG A 96 7.78 -2.21 -7.50
N GLU A 97 6.44 -2.13 -7.44
CA GLU A 97 5.57 -2.90 -8.33
C GLU A 97 5.72 -2.51 -9.79
N ALA A 98 5.96 -1.23 -10.07
CA ALA A 98 6.26 -0.72 -11.41
C ALA A 98 7.66 -1.12 -11.91
N GLY A 99 8.45 -1.86 -11.12
CA GLY A 99 9.79 -2.32 -11.48
C GLY A 99 10.88 -1.26 -11.33
N TRP A 100 10.61 -0.18 -10.58
CA TRP A 100 11.62 0.86 -10.36
C TRP A 100 12.76 0.31 -9.51
N GLN A 101 13.97 0.51 -9.99
CA GLN A 101 15.18 0.19 -9.24
C GLN A 101 15.46 1.34 -8.26
N ILE A 102 14.90 1.23 -7.06
CA ILE A 102 15.19 2.19 -5.98
C ILE A 102 16.58 1.86 -5.47
N ASP A 103 17.56 2.72 -5.80
CA ASP A 103 18.92 2.58 -5.30
C ASP A 103 18.93 2.84 -3.78
N PRO A 104 19.27 1.85 -2.94
CA PRO A 104 19.30 2.00 -1.49
C PRO A 104 20.26 3.08 -0.99
N ASN A 105 21.25 3.47 -1.80
CA ASN A 105 22.17 4.56 -1.46
C ASN A 105 21.48 5.92 -1.35
N PHE A 106 20.30 6.09 -1.97
CA PHE A 106 19.48 7.29 -1.83
C PHE A 106 18.53 7.24 -0.63
N LEU A 107 18.37 6.07 0.01
CA LEU A 107 17.51 5.89 1.20
C LEU A 107 18.30 6.05 2.51
N LEU A 108 19.60 5.80 2.45
CA LEU A 108 20.50 5.97 3.58
C LEU A 108 21.28 7.26 3.34
N GLU A 109 20.99 8.32 4.11
CA GLU A 109 21.97 9.38 4.28
C GLU A 109 23.28 8.71 4.68
N LYS A 110 24.28 8.73 3.78
CA LYS A 110 25.64 8.40 4.16
C LYS A 110 26.01 9.39 5.24
N ARG A 111 25.90 8.97 6.51
CA ARG A 111 26.57 9.63 7.61
C ARG A 111 28.06 9.54 7.29
N ALA A 112 28.60 10.64 6.77
CA ALA A 112 30.03 10.89 6.66
C ALA A 112 30.62 11.02 8.08
#